data_AF-A0A847JPZ2-F1
#
_entry.id   AF-A0A847JPZ2-F1
#
_cell.length_a   1.000
_cell.length_b   1.000
_cell.length_c   1.000
_cell.angle_alpha   90.00
_cell.angle_beta   90.00
_cell.angle_gamma   90.00
#
_symmetry.space_group_name_H-M   'P 1'
#
loop_
_entity.id
_entity.type
_entity.pdbx_description
1 polymer ?
#
loop_
_entity_poly.entity_id
_entity_poly.type
_entity_poly.pdbx_seq_one_letter_code
_entity_poly.pdbx_strand_id
1 'polypeptide(L)'
;MDLEEAVRLVELLQSGMLRCRTGIVEFPAERTGTVREIAARLGAEYADYIELLICDSPPNATILGIEPIREMDRLYRLAMQEGPQCVVVANFDFALSRLTPERISAIWQELYDRFPHRRRSLVFAMPQPARYCLPVGELAERWKREDRWASICDHQQN
;
A
#
# COMPACT_ATOMS: atom_id res chain seq x y z
N MET A 1 -7.82 4.01 19.08
CA MET A 1 -7.20 3.84 17.75
C MET A 1 -7.28 5.17 17.06
N ASP A 2 -6.14 5.86 17.04
CA ASP A 2 -5.98 7.12 16.34
C ASP A 2 -5.74 6.83 14.86
N LEU A 3 -6.65 7.32 14.00
CA LEU A 3 -6.57 7.16 12.54
C LEU A 3 -6.39 8.52 11.86
N GLU A 4 -6.12 9.60 12.61
CA GLU A 4 -6.17 10.96 12.09
C GLU A 4 -5.21 11.17 10.92
N GLU A 5 -3.97 10.66 11.03
CA GLU A 5 -3.01 10.71 9.92
C GLU A 5 -3.46 9.89 8.71
N ALA A 6 -4.02 8.69 8.92
CA ALA A 6 -4.49 7.83 7.84
C ALA A 6 -5.70 8.45 7.12
N VAL A 7 -6.60 9.12 7.85
CA VAL A 7 -7.73 9.88 7.29
C VAL A 7 -7.20 11.02 6.43
N ARG A 8 -6.29 11.85 6.95
CA ARG A 8 -5.66 12.95 6.20
C ARG A 8 -4.99 12.46 4.92
N LEU A 9 -4.28 11.34 4.99
CA LEU A 9 -3.66 10.72 3.82
C LEU A 9 -4.71 10.36 2.78
N VAL A 10 -5.79 9.67 3.16
CA VAL A 10 -6.84 9.28 2.21
C VAL A 10 -7.51 10.50 1.57
N GLU A 11 -7.81 11.55 2.36
CA GLU A 11 -8.35 12.81 1.85
C GLU A 11 -7.41 13.48 0.85
N LEU A 12 -6.12 13.55 1.16
CA LEU A 12 -5.08 14.06 0.26
C LEU A 12 -5.05 13.28 -1.05
N LEU A 13 -5.02 11.93 -0.99
CA LEU A 13 -5.02 11.09 -2.18
C LEU A 13 -6.28 11.28 -3.02
N GLN A 14 -7.43 11.57 -2.41
CA GLN A 14 -8.70 11.78 -3.12
C GLN A 14 -8.87 13.21 -3.65
N SER A 15 -8.15 14.20 -3.10
CA SER A 15 -8.25 15.62 -3.48
C SER A 15 -7.89 15.93 -4.94
N GLY A 16 -7.12 15.06 -5.59
CA GLY A 16 -6.57 15.30 -6.93
C GLY A 16 -5.33 16.22 -6.98
N MET A 17 -4.81 16.66 -5.83
CA MET A 17 -3.59 17.48 -5.77
C MET A 17 -2.32 16.70 -6.15
N LEU A 18 -2.31 15.40 -5.90
CA LEU A 18 -1.18 14.53 -6.23
C LEU A 18 -1.33 13.91 -7.62
N ARG A 19 -0.26 13.97 -8.41
CA ARG A 19 -0.19 13.30 -9.72
C ARG A 19 -0.32 11.78 -9.60
N CYS A 20 0.39 11.19 -8.65
CA CYS A 20 0.34 9.76 -8.33
C CYS A 20 -0.38 9.59 -7.00
N ARG A 21 -1.56 8.95 -7.02
CA ARG A 21 -2.45 8.85 -5.86
C ARG A 21 -2.18 7.57 -5.08
N THR A 22 -0.94 7.40 -4.62
CA THR A 22 -0.55 6.28 -3.77
C THR A 22 0.02 6.76 -2.45
N GLY A 23 -0.31 6.05 -1.37
CA GLY A 23 0.12 6.35 0.00
C GLY A 23 0.58 5.12 0.75
N ILE A 24 1.28 5.32 1.87
CA ILE A 24 1.70 4.27 2.81
C ILE A 24 1.06 4.58 4.16
N VAL A 25 0.46 3.56 4.79
CA VAL A 25 0.04 3.60 6.18
C VAL A 25 0.82 2.55 6.94
N GLU A 26 1.69 2.98 7.85
CA GLU A 26 2.31 2.08 8.81
C GLU A 26 1.37 1.79 9.98
N PHE A 27 1.36 0.55 10.46
CA PHE A 27 0.58 0.16 11.64
C PHE A 27 1.34 -0.82 12.54
N PRO A 28 1.06 -0.87 13.86
CA PRO A 28 1.72 -1.78 14.80
C PRO A 28 1.38 -3.25 14.51
N ALA A 29 2.28 -4.19 14.82
CA ALA A 29 2.12 -5.61 14.48
C ALA A 29 0.81 -6.22 15.02
N GLU A 30 0.38 -5.76 16.20
CA GLU A 30 -0.83 -6.14 16.91
C GLU A 30 -2.11 -5.85 16.10
N ARG A 31 -2.01 -4.97 15.09
CA ARG A 31 -3.12 -4.52 14.24
C ARG A 31 -3.19 -5.24 12.90
N THR A 32 -2.32 -6.20 12.62
CA THR A 32 -2.32 -6.96 11.35
C THR A 32 -3.68 -7.58 11.03
N GLY A 33 -4.40 -8.10 12.03
CA GLY A 33 -5.75 -8.66 11.86
C GLY A 33 -6.86 -7.63 11.61
N THR A 34 -6.58 -6.33 11.78
CA THR A 34 -7.59 -5.26 11.75
C THR A 34 -7.53 -4.39 10.49
N VAL A 35 -6.66 -4.69 9.52
CA VAL A 35 -6.49 -3.86 8.31
C VAL A 35 -7.79 -3.69 7.53
N ARG A 36 -8.64 -4.72 7.48
CA ARG A 36 -9.97 -4.65 6.88
C ARG A 36 -10.89 -3.66 7.60
N GLU A 37 -10.86 -3.63 8.93
CA GLU A 37 -11.62 -2.67 9.73
C GLU A 37 -11.09 -1.24 9.56
N ILE A 38 -9.76 -1.08 9.50
CA ILE A 38 -9.10 0.20 9.20
C ILE A 38 -9.58 0.71 7.84
N ALA A 39 -9.57 -0.12 6.79
CA ALA A 39 -10.06 0.24 5.46
C ALA A 39 -11.52 0.71 5.50
N ALA A 40 -12.39 -0.03 6.19
CA ALA A 40 -13.80 0.33 6.34
C ALA A 40 -13.98 1.69 7.05
N ARG A 41 -13.20 1.95 8.10
CA ARG A 41 -13.23 3.24 8.83
C ARG A 41 -12.71 4.41 8.01
N LEU A 42 -11.80 4.15 7.06
CA LEU A 42 -11.31 5.14 6.10
C LEU A 42 -12.26 5.33 4.90
N GLY A 43 -13.39 4.61 4.85
CA GLY A 43 -14.29 4.63 3.69
C GLY A 43 -13.65 4.06 2.41
N ALA A 44 -12.61 3.24 2.56
CA ALA A 44 -11.86 2.63 1.47
C ALA A 44 -12.26 1.16 1.28
N GLU A 45 -12.07 0.66 0.06
CA GLU A 45 -12.16 -0.77 -0.19
C GLU A 45 -10.95 -1.50 0.39
N TYR A 46 -11.16 -2.69 0.94
CA TYR A 46 -10.08 -3.57 1.37
C TYR A 46 -9.69 -4.51 0.25
N ALA A 47 -8.40 -4.63 -0.04
CA ALA A 47 -7.84 -5.64 -0.92
C ALA A 47 -6.74 -6.42 -0.20
N ASP A 48 -6.86 -7.76 -0.17
CA ASP A 48 -5.80 -8.64 0.31
C ASP A 48 -4.87 -8.98 -0.85
N TYR A 49 -3.61 -8.54 -0.80
CA TYR A 49 -2.68 -8.79 -1.88
C TYR A 49 -2.37 -10.28 -2.07
N ILE A 50 -2.41 -11.09 -1.02
CA ILE A 50 -2.15 -12.53 -1.12
C ILE A 50 -3.27 -13.21 -1.91
N GLU A 51 -4.53 -12.83 -1.65
CA GLU A 51 -5.68 -13.34 -2.41
C GLU A 51 -5.55 -12.95 -3.90
N LEU A 52 -5.14 -11.71 -4.20
CA LEU A 52 -4.87 -11.28 -5.58
C LEU A 52 -3.78 -12.12 -6.26
N LEU A 53 -2.70 -12.43 -5.54
CA LEU A 53 -1.63 -13.31 -6.06
C LEU A 53 -2.15 -14.72 -6.37
N ILE A 54 -2.99 -15.28 -5.49
CA ILE A 54 -3.56 -16.62 -5.65
C ILE A 54 -4.52 -16.65 -6.85
N CYS A 55 -5.41 -15.66 -6.98
CA CYS A 55 -6.37 -15.58 -8.08
C CYS A 55 -5.69 -15.41 -9.45
N ASP A 56 -4.57 -14.69 -9.53
CA ASP A 56 -3.81 -14.49 -10.76
C ASP A 56 -2.89 -15.69 -11.10
N SER A 57 -2.78 -16.67 -10.21
CA SER A 57 -1.86 -17.79 -10.40
C SER A 57 -2.47 -18.90 -11.25
N PRO A 58 -1.68 -19.52 -12.15
CA PRO A 58 -2.11 -20.71 -12.85
C PRO A 58 -2.54 -21.82 -11.87
N PRO A 59 -3.55 -22.65 -12.19
CA PRO A 59 -4.09 -23.68 -11.29
C PRO A 59 -3.07 -24.70 -10.76
N ASN A 60 -1.90 -24.78 -11.39
CA ASN A 60 -0.82 -25.72 -11.04
C ASN A 60 0.49 -25.01 -10.65
N ALA A 61 0.46 -23.70 -10.37
CA ALA A 61 1.65 -22.98 -9.97
C ALA A 61 2.05 -23.36 -8.54
N THR A 62 3.19 -24.03 -8.39
CA THR A 62 3.79 -24.35 -7.08
C THR A 62 4.63 -23.18 -6.53
N ILE A 63 4.99 -22.21 -7.38
CA ILE A 63 5.78 -21.05 -7.01
C ILE A 63 5.10 -19.80 -7.57
N LEU A 64 4.78 -18.86 -6.67
CA LEU A 64 4.37 -17.50 -7.05
C LEU A 64 5.61 -16.75 -7.58
N GLY A 65 5.65 -16.53 -8.89
CA GLY A 65 6.65 -15.66 -9.51
C GLY A 65 6.35 -14.21 -9.17
N ILE A 66 7.16 -13.59 -8.31
CA ILE A 66 7.09 -12.17 -7.98
C ILE A 66 8.13 -11.44 -8.83
N GLU A 67 7.67 -10.57 -9.72
CA GLU A 67 8.51 -9.75 -10.59
C GLU A 67 8.00 -8.31 -10.58
N PRO A 68 8.87 -7.29 -10.46
CA PRO A 68 8.43 -5.89 -10.33
C PRO A 68 7.42 -5.45 -11.38
N ILE A 69 7.63 -5.78 -12.66
CA ILE A 69 6.72 -5.43 -13.76
C ILE A 69 5.33 -6.05 -13.54
N ARG A 70 5.27 -7.33 -13.14
CA ARG A 70 4.02 -8.03 -12.89
C ARG A 70 3.28 -7.45 -11.68
N GLU A 71 4.00 -7.09 -10.63
CA GLU A 71 3.39 -6.45 -9.45
C GLU A 71 2.80 -5.09 -9.82
N MET A 72 3.49 -4.30 -10.66
CA MET A 72 2.96 -3.03 -11.17
C MET A 72 1.71 -3.22 -12.03
N ASP A 73 1.67 -4.24 -12.90
CA ASP A 73 0.49 -4.56 -13.70
C ASP A 73 -0.71 -4.98 -12.83
N ARG A 74 -0.48 -5.76 -11.77
CA ARG A 74 -1.51 -6.13 -10.80
C ARG A 74 -2.08 -4.92 -10.09
N LEU A 75 -1.20 -4.08 -9.54
CA LEU A 75 -1.60 -2.84 -8.87
C LEU A 75 -2.34 -1.92 -9.84
N TYR A 76 -1.93 -1.88 -11.11
CA TYR A 76 -2.61 -1.10 -12.13
C TYR A 76 -4.04 -1.58 -12.36
N ARG A 77 -4.24 -2.90 -12.51
CA ARG A 77 -5.59 -3.47 -12.63
C ARG A 77 -6.46 -3.12 -11.42
N LEU A 78 -5.92 -3.30 -10.21
CA LEU A 78 -6.62 -2.95 -8.96
C LEU A 78 -7.05 -1.47 -8.94
N ALA A 79 -6.15 -0.56 -9.33
CA ALA A 79 -6.42 0.87 -9.35
C ALA A 79 -7.39 1.32 -10.47
N MET A 80 -7.70 0.44 -11.43
CA MET A 80 -8.59 0.71 -12.57
C MET A 80 -9.97 0.07 -12.44
N GLN A 81 -10.17 -0.81 -11.48
CA GLN A 81 -11.48 -1.41 -11.18
C GLN A 81 -12.52 -0.34 -10.82
N GLU A 82 -13.79 -0.71 -10.92
CA GLU A 82 -14.89 0.11 -10.40
C GLU A 82 -15.03 -0.11 -8.89
N GLY A 83 -15.55 0.88 -8.17
CA GLY A 83 -15.71 0.83 -6.70
C GLY A 83 -15.34 2.14 -6.01
N PRO A 84 -15.17 2.10 -4.67
CA PRO A 84 -14.71 3.24 -3.87
C PRO A 84 -13.45 3.90 -4.43
N GLN A 85 -13.34 5.22 -4.30
CA GLN A 85 -12.22 6.00 -4.84
C GLN A 85 -10.86 5.63 -4.24
N CYS A 86 -10.81 4.92 -3.11
CA CYS A 86 -9.59 4.47 -2.46
C CYS A 86 -9.64 2.97 -2.16
N VAL A 87 -8.48 2.32 -2.28
CA VAL A 87 -8.25 0.92 -1.88
C VAL A 87 -7.13 0.90 -0.85
N VAL A 88 -7.35 0.22 0.26
CA VAL A 88 -6.31 -0.17 1.20
C VAL A 88 -5.83 -1.58 0.85
N VAL A 89 -4.57 -1.68 0.45
CA VAL A 89 -3.90 -2.92 0.06
C VAL A 89 -3.17 -3.48 1.26
N ALA A 90 -3.63 -4.63 1.76
CA ALA A 90 -3.01 -5.38 2.85
C ALA A 90 -2.02 -6.42 2.31
N ASN A 91 -1.08 -6.85 3.15
CA ASN A 91 -0.15 -7.95 2.87
C ASN A 91 0.75 -7.73 1.64
N PHE A 92 0.95 -6.49 1.19
CA PHE A 92 1.85 -6.22 0.07
C PHE A 92 3.32 -6.47 0.45
N ASP A 93 3.65 -6.31 1.73
CA ASP A 93 4.95 -6.68 2.30
C ASP A 93 5.30 -8.15 2.06
N PHE A 94 4.33 -9.06 1.96
CA PHE A 94 4.58 -10.46 1.61
C PHE A 94 5.23 -10.59 0.22
N ALA A 95 4.71 -9.88 -0.78
CA ALA A 95 5.29 -9.88 -2.12
C ALA A 95 6.68 -9.24 -2.12
N LEU A 96 6.82 -8.09 -1.45
CA LEU A 96 8.08 -7.35 -1.36
C LEU A 96 9.18 -8.15 -0.64
N SER A 97 8.84 -8.94 0.38
CA SER A 97 9.80 -9.74 1.15
C SER A 97 10.57 -10.78 0.31
N ARG A 98 10.06 -11.10 -0.88
CA ARG A 98 10.66 -12.05 -1.83
C ARG A 98 11.57 -11.38 -2.85
N LEU A 99 11.71 -10.06 -2.79
CA LEU A 99 12.49 -9.25 -3.71
C LEU A 99 13.78 -8.76 -3.06
N THR A 100 14.78 -8.43 -3.89
CA THR A 100 15.99 -7.76 -3.40
C THR A 100 15.69 -6.30 -3.05
N PRO A 101 16.48 -5.66 -2.17
CA PRO A 101 16.27 -4.25 -1.81
C PRO A 101 16.20 -3.31 -3.02
N GLU A 102 16.98 -3.56 -4.07
CA GLU A 102 16.97 -2.76 -5.31
C GLU A 102 15.63 -2.87 -6.03
N ARG A 103 15.04 -4.07 -6.06
CA ARG A 103 13.73 -4.30 -6.67
C ARG A 103 12.60 -3.70 -5.84
N ILE A 104 12.68 -3.78 -4.51
CA ILE A 104 11.74 -3.12 -3.60
C ILE A 104 11.79 -1.60 -3.84
N SER A 105 12.99 -1.02 -3.87
CA SER A 105 13.20 0.41 -4.13
C SER A 105 12.64 0.82 -5.50
N ALA A 106 12.86 0.01 -6.55
CA ALA A 106 12.30 0.27 -7.87
C ALA A 106 10.77 0.29 -7.89
N ILE A 107 10.10 -0.63 -7.18
CA ILE A 107 8.64 -0.65 -7.07
C ILE A 107 8.12 0.62 -6.38
N TRP A 108 8.72 1.01 -5.25
CA TRP A 108 8.30 2.24 -4.56
C TRP A 108 8.57 3.50 -5.39
N GLN A 109 9.66 3.54 -6.16
CA GLN A 109 9.95 4.65 -7.07
C GLN A 109 8.91 4.74 -8.18
N GLU A 110 8.53 3.60 -8.78
CA GLU A 110 7.49 3.54 -9.81
C GLU A 110 6.11 3.95 -9.26
N LEU A 111 5.74 3.50 -8.06
CA LEU A 111 4.51 3.93 -7.38
C LEU A 111 4.52 5.43 -7.07
N TYR A 112 5.68 5.99 -6.73
CA TYR A 112 5.82 7.41 -6.45
C TYR A 112 5.71 8.27 -7.71
N ASP A 113 6.49 7.99 -8.76
CA ASP A 113 6.68 8.89 -9.92
C ASP A 113 5.81 8.52 -11.14
N ARG A 114 5.48 7.24 -11.30
CA ARG A 114 5.04 6.65 -12.59
C ARG A 114 3.73 5.89 -12.50
N PHE A 115 2.94 6.19 -11.47
CA PHE A 115 1.59 5.66 -11.29
C PHE A 115 0.45 6.69 -11.42
N PRO A 116 0.43 7.55 -12.46
CA PRO A 116 -0.59 8.59 -12.62
C PRO A 116 -1.89 8.06 -13.25
N HIS A 117 -2.92 8.91 -13.29
CA HIS A 117 -4.16 8.71 -14.07
C HIS A 117 -4.93 7.41 -13.77
N ARG A 118 -4.94 6.99 -12.50
CA ARG A 118 -5.75 5.86 -12.05
C ARG A 118 -7.14 6.31 -11.67
N ARG A 119 -8.13 5.42 -11.71
CA ARG A 119 -9.49 5.73 -11.21
C ARG A 119 -9.53 5.77 -9.69
N ARG A 120 -8.77 4.88 -9.04
CA ARG A 120 -8.71 4.72 -7.59
C ARG A 120 -7.33 5.05 -7.04
N SER A 121 -7.27 5.60 -5.83
CA SER A 121 -6.03 5.72 -5.07
C SER A 121 -5.70 4.41 -4.36
N LEU A 122 -4.40 4.13 -4.17
CA LEU A 122 -3.93 2.95 -3.45
C LEU A 122 -3.21 3.36 -2.16
N VAL A 123 -3.60 2.79 -1.04
CA VAL A 123 -2.92 2.94 0.24
C VAL A 123 -2.35 1.59 0.65
N PHE A 124 -1.03 1.49 0.77
CA PHE A 124 -0.37 0.28 1.21
C PHE A 124 -0.35 0.25 2.73
N ALA A 125 -1.10 -0.67 3.33
CA ALA A 125 -1.07 -0.92 4.75
C ALA A 125 0.14 -1.81 5.05
N MET A 126 1.13 -1.26 5.76
CA MET A 126 2.41 -1.90 6.02
C MET A 126 2.60 -2.11 7.52
N PRO A 127 2.84 -3.34 8.00
CA PRO A 127 3.13 -3.58 9.40
C PRO A 127 4.52 -3.05 9.76
N GLN A 128 4.67 -2.39 10.91
CA GLN A 128 5.95 -1.83 11.38
C GLN A 128 7.13 -2.83 11.39
N PRO A 129 6.95 -4.13 11.73
CA PRO A 129 8.02 -5.11 11.60
C PRO A 129 8.54 -5.31 10.17
N ALA A 130 7.74 -4.99 9.14
CA ALA A 130 8.11 -5.11 7.73
C ALA A 130 8.80 -3.84 7.18
N ARG A 131 9.47 -3.06 8.03
CA ARG A 131 10.20 -1.85 7.62
C ARG A 131 11.27 -2.07 6.57
N TYR A 132 11.83 -3.28 6.46
CA TYR A 132 12.77 -3.62 5.39
C TYR A 132 12.10 -3.67 4.00
N CYS A 133 10.77 -3.78 3.93
CA CYS A 133 9.98 -3.70 2.71
C CYS A 133 9.56 -2.26 2.35
N LEU A 134 9.79 -1.27 3.21
CA LEU A 134 9.40 0.12 2.98
C LEU A 134 10.44 0.88 2.14
N PRO A 135 10.08 2.03 1.52
CA PRO A 135 11.08 2.89 0.92
C PRO A 135 12.06 3.40 1.98
N VAL A 136 13.32 3.56 1.59
CA VAL A 136 14.43 3.99 2.47
C VAL A 136 15.16 5.20 1.89
N GLY A 137 15.96 5.86 2.72
CA GLY A 137 16.80 6.99 2.30
C GLY A 137 16.00 8.17 1.75
N GLU A 138 16.50 8.79 0.68
CA GLU A 138 15.89 9.97 0.06
C GLU A 138 14.45 9.71 -0.41
N LEU A 139 14.15 8.50 -0.88
CA LEU A 139 12.80 8.15 -1.31
C LEU A 139 11.83 8.21 -0.13
N ALA A 140 12.19 7.64 1.03
CA ALA A 140 11.34 7.72 2.23
C ALA A 140 11.03 9.18 2.63
N GLU A 141 12.04 10.04 2.61
CA GLU A 141 11.90 11.45 2.95
C GLU A 141 11.03 12.20 1.93
N ARG A 142 11.06 11.83 0.65
CA ARG A 142 10.13 12.34 -0.36
C ARG A 142 8.68 11.95 -0.08
N TRP A 143 8.42 10.68 0.23
CA TRP A 143 7.07 10.20 0.58
C TRP A 143 6.50 10.94 1.79
N LYS A 144 7.32 11.13 2.84
CA LYS A 144 6.90 11.87 4.05
C LYS A 144 6.67 13.36 3.78
N ARG A 145 7.57 14.02 3.06
CA ARG A 145 7.49 15.45 2.75
C ARG A 145 6.28 15.82 1.89
N GLU A 146 5.78 14.90 1.08
CA GLU A 146 4.55 15.06 0.29
C GLU A 146 3.30 14.52 1.00
N ASP A 147 3.38 14.25 2.31
CA ASP A 147 2.28 13.73 3.13
C ASP A 147 1.67 12.42 2.59
N ARG A 148 2.47 11.62 1.85
CA ARG A 148 2.07 10.31 1.30
C ARG A 148 2.35 9.16 2.27
N TRP A 149 2.75 9.46 3.50
CA TRP A 149 3.09 8.49 4.53
C TRP A 149 2.38 8.87 5.83
N ALA A 150 1.60 7.94 6.38
CA ALA A 150 0.92 8.08 7.67
C ALA A 150 1.32 6.94 8.63
N SER A 151 1.27 7.19 9.92
CA SER A 151 1.46 6.18 10.96
C SER A 151 0.24 6.09 11.87
N ILE A 152 -0.27 4.87 12.03
CA ILE A 152 -1.30 4.58 13.05
C ILE A 152 -0.57 4.27 14.34
N CYS A 153 -0.78 5.09 15.37
CA CYS A 153 -0.23 4.87 16.70
C CYS A 153 -1.32 4.33 17.64
N ASP A 154 -0.93 3.43 18.53
CA ASP A 154 -1.72 3.18 19.73
C ASP A 154 -1.32 4.21 20.79
N HIS A 155 -2.29 5.00 21.25
CA HIS A 155 -2.13 5.68 22.54
C HIS A 155 -2.14 4.58 23.61
N GLN A 156 -0.95 4.14 24.04
CA GLN A 156 -0.85 3.55 25.35
C GLN A 156 -1.11 4.67 26.35
N GLN A 157 -2.31 4.67 26.95
CA GLN A 157 -2.52 5.32 28.24
C GLN A 157 -1.57 4.65 29.23
N ASN A 158 -0.54 5.38 29.64
CA ASN A 158 0.13 5.15 30.92
C ASN A 158 -0.82 5.51 32.05
#